data_AF-A0A538R7V7-F1
#
_entry.id   AF-A0A538R7V7-F1
#
_cell.length_a   1.000
_cell.length_b   1.000
_cell.length_c   1.000
_cell.angle_alpha   90.00
_cell.angle_beta   90.00
_cell.angle_gamma   90.00
#
_symmetry.space_group_name_H-M   'P 1'
#
loop_
_entity.id
_entity.type
_entity.pdbx_description
1 polymer ?
#
loop_
_entity_poly.entity_id
_entity_poly.type
_entity_poly.pdbx_seq_one_letter_code
_entity_poly.pdbx_strand_id
1 'polypeptide(L)'
;MEDVSHLFSSRKTGEAPASDRAAVRSPERSSPPSGSRGGVALLRPASVTRDRLALVLMEFDGALEEGLRAFDTKIPCHPSGEIDVLAVDRARQLTIIDFDVTFDDGLLLRGMGHFDWIVRNMPNVQRMYREQAVNFSLPPRLFLLAPQFSPLLRSVARQITRPQIHWVRYHTVDAPGGPAILFEPVAGE
;
A
#
# COMPACT_ATOMS: atom_id res chain seq x y z
N MET A 1 -32.36 -23.29 -41.36
CA MET A 1 -32.25 -22.86 -39.95
C MET A 1 -31.02 -21.98 -39.87
N GLU A 2 -31.07 -20.86 -40.59
CA GLU A 2 -31.55 -19.53 -40.14
C GLU A 2 -30.45 -18.77 -39.39
N ASP A 3 -30.22 -17.47 -39.56
CA ASP A 3 -30.17 -16.55 -40.71
C ASP A 3 -29.61 -15.21 -40.14
N VAL A 4 -29.02 -14.36 -41.00
CA VAL A 4 -28.79 -12.90 -40.90
C VAL A 4 -28.15 -12.33 -39.60
N SER A 5 -27.02 -11.62 -39.62
CA SER A 5 -27.01 -10.20 -40.00
C SER A 5 -25.61 -9.64 -40.29
N HIS A 6 -25.25 -9.61 -41.57
CA HIS A 6 -24.41 -8.56 -42.14
C HIS A 6 -25.24 -7.85 -43.20
N LEU A 7 -25.60 -6.59 -42.94
CA LEU A 7 -26.10 -5.55 -43.86
C LEU A 7 -26.37 -4.35 -42.93
N PHE A 8 -25.84 -3.15 -43.17
CA PHE A 8 -25.97 -2.40 -44.40
C PHE A 8 -24.74 -1.54 -44.72
N SER A 9 -24.35 -1.61 -45.98
CA SER A 9 -23.34 -0.80 -46.64
C SER A 9 -23.92 0.50 -47.20
N SER A 10 -23.21 1.59 -46.98
CA SER A 10 -22.75 2.58 -47.97
C SER A 10 -23.70 3.66 -48.58
N ARG A 11 -23.27 4.91 -48.33
CA ARG A 11 -23.12 6.09 -49.21
C ARG A 11 -24.34 6.85 -49.72
N LYS A 12 -24.33 8.18 -49.49
CA LYS A 12 -24.12 9.18 -50.56
C LYS A 12 -23.69 10.55 -50.01
N THR A 13 -22.74 11.15 -50.74
CA THR A 13 -22.06 12.45 -50.58
C THR A 13 -22.99 13.65 -50.79
N GLY A 14 -22.71 14.79 -50.14
CA GLY A 14 -23.29 16.10 -50.47
C GLY A 14 -22.72 17.24 -49.61
N GLU A 15 -21.89 18.07 -50.26
CA GLU A 15 -21.35 19.42 -49.99
C GLU A 15 -21.72 20.22 -48.71
N ALA A 16 -20.69 20.87 -48.15
CA ALA A 16 -20.71 22.07 -47.31
C ALA A 16 -21.03 23.34 -48.17
N PRO A 17 -21.40 24.53 -47.66
CA PRO A 17 -20.83 25.17 -46.45
C PRO A 17 -21.78 26.06 -45.62
N ALA A 18 -21.32 26.47 -44.43
CA ALA A 18 -21.34 27.86 -43.94
C ALA A 18 -21.10 27.89 -42.42
N SER A 19 -19.99 28.53 -42.05
CA SER A 19 -19.69 28.95 -40.69
C SER A 19 -20.70 30.01 -40.27
N ASP A 20 -21.46 29.75 -39.20
CA ASP A 20 -22.09 30.82 -38.43
C ASP A 20 -21.78 30.67 -36.94
N ARG A 21 -21.21 31.73 -36.39
CA ARG A 21 -20.81 31.86 -34.98
C ARG A 21 -22.06 32.17 -34.17
N ALA A 22 -22.52 31.22 -33.38
CA ALA A 22 -23.42 31.50 -32.26
C ALA A 22 -22.76 31.03 -30.95
N ALA A 23 -22.23 32.01 -30.20
CA ALA A 23 -21.74 31.83 -28.85
C ALA A 23 -22.89 31.40 -27.93
N VAL A 24 -23.06 30.10 -27.74
CA VAL A 24 -23.93 29.56 -26.69
C VAL A 24 -23.17 29.73 -25.37
N ARG A 25 -23.61 30.72 -24.59
CA ARG A 25 -23.17 30.96 -23.22
C ARG A 25 -23.40 29.68 -22.40
N SER A 26 -22.31 29.07 -21.96
CA SER A 26 -22.34 28.02 -20.95
C SER A 26 -23.08 28.54 -19.71
N PRO A 27 -24.06 27.81 -19.15
CA PRO A 27 -24.60 28.17 -17.86
C PRO A 27 -23.48 28.00 -16.84
N GLU A 28 -23.24 29.05 -16.06
CA GLU A 28 -22.35 29.03 -14.90
C GLU A 28 -22.65 27.78 -14.08
N ARG A 29 -21.65 26.91 -13.94
CA ARG A 29 -21.71 25.80 -12.98
C ARG A 29 -21.85 26.43 -11.60
N SER A 30 -23.08 26.45 -11.11
CA SER A 30 -23.41 26.75 -9.73
C SER A 30 -22.58 25.82 -8.87
N SER A 31 -21.62 26.40 -8.15
CA SER A 31 -20.86 25.65 -7.15
C SER A 31 -21.86 25.14 -6.11
N PRO A 32 -21.78 23.87 -5.68
CA PRO A 32 -22.67 23.38 -4.65
C PRO A 32 -22.46 24.19 -3.37
N PRO A 33 -23.51 24.44 -2.57
CA PRO A 33 -23.37 25.12 -1.31
C PRO A 33 -22.39 24.34 -0.42
N SER A 34 -21.33 24.99 0.02
CA SER A 34 -20.44 24.49 1.07
C SER A 34 -21.21 24.51 2.39
N GLY A 35 -22.15 23.60 2.53
CA GLY A 35 -22.78 23.27 3.80
C GLY A 35 -21.83 22.40 4.59
N SER A 36 -20.78 23.00 5.18
CA SER A 36 -20.12 22.35 6.30
C SER A 36 -21.17 22.23 7.41
N ARG A 37 -21.72 21.02 7.58
CA ARG A 37 -22.31 20.65 8.87
C ARG A 37 -21.16 20.78 9.85
N GLY A 38 -21.18 21.82 10.69
CA GLY A 38 -20.07 22.16 11.58
C GLY A 38 -19.55 20.91 12.29
N GLY A 39 -18.26 20.63 12.12
CA GLY A 39 -17.59 19.45 12.70
C GLY A 39 -17.41 18.24 11.77
N VAL A 40 -17.93 18.25 10.53
CA VAL A 40 -17.70 17.17 9.55
C VAL A 40 -16.83 17.65 8.40
N ALA A 41 -15.74 16.91 8.14
CA ALA A 41 -14.87 17.11 6.98
C ALA A 41 -14.92 15.87 6.07
N LEU A 42 -15.15 16.07 4.77
CA LEU A 42 -15.05 15.01 3.77
C LEU A 42 -13.60 14.91 3.29
N LEU A 43 -12.96 13.80 3.59
CA LEU A 43 -11.60 13.50 3.14
C LEU A 43 -11.64 12.81 1.77
N ARG A 44 -10.65 13.09 0.92
CA ARG A 44 -10.49 12.46 -0.39
C ARG A 44 -9.36 11.43 -0.33
N PRO A 45 -9.47 10.28 -1.01
CA PRO A 45 -8.36 9.34 -1.13
C PRO A 45 -7.16 10.00 -1.80
N ALA A 46 -5.98 9.78 -1.23
CA ALA A 46 -4.71 10.22 -1.81
C ALA A 46 -3.94 9.02 -2.40
N SER A 47 -3.17 9.24 -3.45
CA SER A 47 -2.18 8.25 -3.89
C SER A 47 -0.91 8.37 -3.03
N VAL A 48 -0.27 7.24 -2.76
CA VAL A 48 1.01 7.18 -2.04
C VAL A 48 1.99 6.29 -2.79
N THR A 49 3.26 6.67 -2.77
CA THR A 49 4.33 5.85 -3.32
C THR A 49 4.94 4.97 -2.24
N ARG A 50 5.61 3.88 -2.65
CA ARG A 50 6.36 3.01 -1.74
C ARG A 50 7.40 3.80 -0.94
N ASP A 51 8.12 4.69 -1.63
CA ASP A 51 9.14 5.55 -1.00
C ASP A 51 8.52 6.45 0.08
N ARG A 52 7.33 7.00 -0.16
CA ARG A 52 6.65 7.82 0.84
C ARG A 52 6.21 7.01 2.05
N LEU A 53 5.72 5.78 1.85
CA LEU A 53 5.41 4.86 2.95
C LEU A 53 6.66 4.52 3.77
N ALA A 54 7.78 4.18 3.11
CA ALA A 54 9.06 3.94 3.79
C ALA A 54 9.48 5.14 4.65
N LEU A 55 9.43 6.34 4.06
CA LEU A 55 9.78 7.58 4.77
C LEU A 55 8.90 7.83 6.00
N VAL A 56 7.58 7.65 5.87
CA VAL A 56 6.66 7.81 7.01
C VAL A 56 6.98 6.80 8.12
N LEU A 57 7.25 5.55 7.78
CA LEU A 57 7.61 4.53 8.76
C LEU A 57 8.96 4.80 9.43
N MET A 58 9.90 5.41 8.72
CA MET A 58 11.21 5.83 9.25
C MET A 58 11.14 7.08 10.12
N GLU A 59 10.20 7.99 9.85
CA GLU A 59 10.07 9.26 10.56
C GLU A 59 9.22 9.15 11.83
N PHE A 60 8.18 8.30 11.81
CA PHE A 60 7.20 8.21 12.89
C PHE A 60 7.32 6.89 13.65
N ASP A 61 8.14 6.90 14.69
CA ASP A 61 8.21 5.81 15.67
C ASP A 61 6.83 5.53 16.26
N GLY A 62 6.53 4.25 16.43
CA GLY A 62 5.25 3.80 16.97
C GLY A 62 4.08 3.82 15.98
N ALA A 63 4.30 4.17 14.69
CA ALA A 63 3.22 4.30 13.72
C ALA A 63 2.39 3.02 13.50
N LEU A 64 3.02 1.84 13.62
CA LEU A 64 2.33 0.54 13.46
C LEU A 64 2.01 -0.13 14.80
N GLU A 65 2.89 0.02 15.78
CA GLU A 65 2.80 -0.60 17.11
C GLU A 65 3.60 0.24 18.10
N GLU A 66 3.09 0.44 19.31
CA GLU A 66 3.79 1.21 20.34
C GLU A 66 5.20 0.66 20.62
N GLY A 67 6.21 1.53 20.52
CA GLY A 67 7.61 1.16 20.75
C GLY A 67 8.29 0.47 19.56
N LEU A 68 7.62 0.33 18.40
CA LEU A 68 8.25 -0.07 17.15
C LEU A 68 9.00 1.11 16.52
N ARG A 69 10.30 0.94 16.27
CA ARG A 69 11.16 1.95 15.65
C ARG A 69 11.84 1.37 14.41
N ALA A 70 11.62 2.01 13.26
CA ALA A 70 12.31 1.66 12.03
C ALA A 70 13.76 2.18 12.04
N PHE A 71 14.67 1.47 11.38
CA PHE A 71 16.09 1.84 11.39
C PHE A 71 16.83 1.59 10.07
N ASP A 72 16.27 0.85 9.12
CA ASP A 72 16.85 0.69 7.79
C ASP A 72 15.76 0.44 6.75
N THR A 73 16.04 0.73 5.48
CA THR A 73 15.10 0.61 4.36
C THR A 73 15.77 0.12 3.10
N LYS A 74 15.01 -0.51 2.20
CA LYS A 74 15.49 -0.99 0.88
C LYS A 74 16.70 -1.93 1.00
N ILE A 75 16.61 -2.91 1.90
CA ILE A 75 17.71 -3.84 2.17
C ILE A 75 17.73 -4.91 1.08
N PRO A 76 18.81 -5.02 0.28
CA PRO A 76 18.88 -6.01 -0.79
C PRO A 76 18.84 -7.44 -0.26
N CYS A 77 17.93 -8.25 -0.80
CA CYS A 77 17.59 -9.58 -0.33
C CYS A 77 17.40 -10.54 -1.52
N HIS A 78 18.49 -10.90 -2.21
CA HIS A 78 18.42 -11.84 -3.34
C HIS A 78 18.09 -13.28 -2.86
N PRO A 79 17.19 -14.02 -3.54
CA PRO A 79 16.46 -13.68 -4.77
C PRO A 79 15.09 -12.99 -4.54
N SER A 80 14.69 -12.76 -3.30
CA SER A 80 13.36 -12.27 -2.91
C SER A 80 13.09 -10.79 -3.14
N GLY A 81 14.08 -10.02 -3.59
CA GLY A 81 13.93 -8.60 -3.89
C GLY A 81 14.61 -7.72 -2.83
N GLU A 82 13.94 -6.68 -2.37
CA GLU A 82 14.41 -5.80 -1.31
C GLU A 82 13.41 -5.82 -0.15
N ILE A 83 13.91 -5.93 1.08
CA ILE A 83 13.10 -5.70 2.28
C ILE A 83 12.80 -4.22 2.35
N ASP A 84 11.53 -3.86 2.47
CA ASP A 84 11.13 -2.45 2.44
C ASP A 84 11.67 -1.68 3.63
N VAL A 85 11.42 -2.19 4.86
CA VAL A 85 11.86 -1.59 6.11
C VAL A 85 12.26 -2.66 7.13
N LEU A 86 13.34 -2.41 7.87
CA LEU A 86 13.68 -3.12 9.10
C LEU A 86 13.42 -2.23 10.32
N ALA A 87 12.85 -2.85 11.34
CA ALA A 87 12.48 -2.20 12.58
C ALA A 87 12.83 -3.07 13.80
N VAL A 88 12.80 -2.44 14.97
CA VAL A 88 12.98 -3.09 16.27
C VAL A 88 11.81 -2.71 17.16
N ASP A 89 11.18 -3.70 17.79
CA ASP A 89 10.05 -3.47 18.70
C ASP A 89 10.51 -3.19 20.15
N ARG A 90 9.54 -3.01 21.05
CA ARG A 90 9.80 -2.80 22.49
C ARG A 90 10.52 -3.98 23.16
N ALA A 91 10.33 -5.21 22.70
CA ALA A 91 11.03 -6.41 23.17
C ALA A 91 12.42 -6.57 22.52
N ARG A 92 12.83 -5.60 21.70
CA ARG A 92 14.02 -5.61 20.86
C ARG A 92 14.02 -6.71 19.80
N GLN A 93 12.86 -7.24 19.44
CA GLN A 93 12.74 -8.25 18.39
C GLN A 93 12.90 -7.60 17.02
N LEU A 94 13.68 -8.25 16.16
CA LEU A 94 13.82 -7.82 14.77
C LEU A 94 12.48 -7.93 14.06
N THR A 95 12.05 -6.86 13.40
CA THR A 95 10.80 -6.79 12.69
C THR A 95 11.06 -6.44 11.22
N ILE A 96 10.59 -7.29 10.34
CA ILE A 96 10.57 -7.08 8.89
C ILE A 96 9.24 -6.42 8.56
N ILE A 97 9.25 -5.31 7.85
CA ILE A 97 8.04 -4.63 7.41
C ILE A 97 8.09 -4.58 5.88
N ASP A 98 7.17 -5.29 5.24
CA ASP A 98 6.98 -5.28 3.80
C ASP A 98 5.62 -4.69 3.47
N PHE A 99 5.54 -3.94 2.38
CA PHE A 99 4.30 -3.29 1.98
C PHE A 99 4.10 -3.20 0.48
N ASP A 100 2.85 -3.07 0.06
CA ASP A 100 2.47 -2.80 -1.32
C ASP A 100 1.51 -1.62 -1.42
N VAL A 101 1.64 -0.87 -2.52
CA VAL A 101 0.77 0.29 -2.80
C VAL A 101 -0.53 -0.09 -3.52
N THR A 102 -0.64 -1.36 -3.88
CA THR A 102 -1.74 -1.96 -4.64
C THR A 102 -2.17 -3.25 -3.98
N PHE A 103 -3.30 -3.78 -4.43
CA PHE A 103 -3.75 -5.11 -4.07
C PHE A 103 -2.87 -6.16 -4.77
N ASP A 104 -2.02 -6.85 -4.01
CA ASP A 104 -1.14 -7.91 -4.51
C ASP A 104 -1.01 -9.06 -3.49
N ASP A 105 -1.34 -10.28 -3.92
CA ASP A 105 -1.19 -11.50 -3.11
C ASP A 105 0.27 -11.98 -3.03
N GLY A 106 1.14 -11.47 -3.91
CA GLY A 106 2.57 -11.71 -3.89
C GLY A 106 3.28 -11.20 -2.62
N LEU A 107 2.66 -10.26 -1.89
CA LEU A 107 3.21 -9.65 -0.68
C LEU A 107 3.56 -10.70 0.39
N LEU A 108 2.69 -11.69 0.60
CA LEU A 108 2.96 -12.76 1.58
C LEU A 108 4.16 -13.61 1.16
N LEU A 109 4.23 -14.01 -0.11
CA LEU A 109 5.34 -14.82 -0.60
C LEU A 109 6.67 -14.05 -0.50
N ARG A 110 6.65 -12.75 -0.84
CA ARG A 110 7.80 -11.86 -0.69
C ARG A 110 8.26 -11.79 0.77
N GLY A 111 7.34 -11.49 1.68
CA GLY A 111 7.65 -11.39 3.11
C GLY A 111 8.14 -12.70 3.73
N MET A 112 7.61 -13.85 3.30
CA MET A 112 8.13 -15.16 3.69
C MET A 112 9.55 -15.40 3.18
N GLY A 113 9.85 -14.99 1.94
CA GLY A 113 11.19 -15.03 1.37
C GLY A 113 12.19 -14.15 2.14
N HIS A 114 11.77 -12.93 2.49
CA HIS A 114 12.57 -12.03 3.32
C HIS A 114 12.84 -12.58 4.72
N PHE A 115 11.83 -13.18 5.35
CA PHE A 115 12.00 -13.88 6.62
C PHE A 115 13.02 -15.02 6.51
N ASP A 116 12.89 -15.90 5.51
CA ASP A 116 13.83 -17.00 5.27
C ASP A 116 15.26 -16.47 5.04
N TRP A 117 15.42 -15.40 4.25
CA TRP A 117 16.71 -14.79 4.01
C TRP A 117 17.35 -14.24 5.29
N ILE A 118 16.60 -13.51 6.12
CA ILE A 118 17.10 -12.98 7.40
C ILE A 118 17.55 -14.13 8.30
N VAL A 119 16.75 -15.20 8.41
CA VAL A 119 17.09 -16.36 9.23
C VAL A 119 18.36 -17.05 8.73
N ARG A 120 18.51 -17.24 7.42
CA ARG A 120 19.71 -17.86 6.82
C ARG A 120 20.96 -16.99 6.94
N ASN A 121 20.80 -15.67 6.93
CA ASN A 121 21.89 -14.70 6.96
C ASN A 121 22.08 -14.05 8.34
N MET A 122 21.51 -14.63 9.39
CA MET A 122 21.48 -14.04 10.73
C MET A 122 22.85 -13.55 11.24
N PRO A 123 23.98 -14.27 11.08
CA PRO A 123 25.28 -13.77 11.51
C PRO A 123 25.71 -12.46 10.81
N ASN A 124 25.33 -12.29 9.54
CA ASN A 124 25.62 -11.07 8.78
C ASN A 124 24.71 -9.93 9.23
N VAL A 125 23.41 -10.20 9.40
CA VAL A 125 22.43 -9.23 9.91
C VAL A 125 22.84 -8.72 11.29
N GLN A 126 23.25 -9.62 12.18
CA GLN A 126 23.80 -9.29 13.50
C GLN A 126 25.00 -8.35 13.42
N ARG A 127 25.90 -8.59 12.47
CA ARG A 127 27.09 -7.75 12.26
C ARG A 127 26.73 -6.38 11.70
N MET A 128 25.76 -6.30 10.78
CA MET A 128 25.33 -5.05 10.16
C MET A 128 24.61 -4.14 11.15
N TYR A 129 23.77 -4.69 12.03
CA TYR A 129 22.89 -3.92 12.91
C TYR A 129 23.25 -4.03 14.40
N ARG A 130 24.55 -4.14 14.72
CA ARG A 130 25.02 -4.24 16.12
C ARG A 130 24.57 -3.08 17.00
N GLU A 131 24.49 -1.89 16.42
CA GLU A 131 24.15 -0.66 17.13
C GLU A 131 22.64 -0.51 17.39
N GLN A 132 21.79 -1.32 16.74
CA GLN A 132 20.34 -1.21 16.86
C GLN A 132 19.77 -1.95 18.08
N ALA A 133 20.63 -2.50 18.93
CA ALA A 133 20.28 -3.20 20.18
C ALA A 133 19.27 -4.36 20.00
N VAL A 134 19.21 -4.96 18.81
CA VAL A 134 18.29 -6.05 18.48
C VAL A 134 18.64 -7.32 19.26
N ASN A 135 17.62 -7.95 19.85
CA ASN A 135 17.70 -9.26 20.48
C ASN A 135 17.53 -10.37 19.43
N PHE A 136 18.64 -10.81 18.86
CA PHE A 136 18.66 -11.87 17.85
C PHE A 136 18.45 -13.30 18.38
N SER A 137 18.20 -13.47 19.69
CA SER A 137 17.75 -14.75 20.23
C SER A 137 16.27 -15.02 19.95
N LEU A 138 15.51 -13.97 19.62
CA LEU A 138 14.11 -14.05 19.22
C LEU A 138 14.00 -14.22 17.69
N PRO A 139 13.06 -15.03 17.18
CA PRO A 139 12.83 -15.12 15.75
C PRO A 139 12.30 -13.78 15.21
N PRO A 140 12.64 -13.37 13.98
CA PRO A 140 12.09 -12.14 13.40
C PRO A 140 10.55 -12.18 13.28
N ARG A 141 9.90 -11.02 13.47
CA ARG A 141 8.48 -10.80 13.19
C ARG A 141 8.31 -10.26 11.77
N LEU A 142 7.13 -10.49 11.18
CA LEU A 142 6.79 -9.97 9.86
C LEU A 142 5.55 -9.09 9.94
N PHE A 143 5.64 -7.86 9.46
CA PHE A 143 4.51 -6.96 9.23
C PHE A 143 4.28 -6.87 7.73
N LEU A 144 3.04 -7.12 7.30
CA LEU A 144 2.61 -6.95 5.92
C LEU A 144 1.61 -5.81 5.87
N LEU A 145 1.89 -4.76 5.09
CA LEU A 145 1.01 -3.61 4.93
C LEU A 145 0.49 -3.53 3.50
N ALA A 146 -0.82 -3.36 3.35
CA ALA A 146 -1.43 -3.16 2.05
C ALA A 146 -2.71 -2.30 2.21
N PRO A 147 -3.19 -1.64 1.15
CA PRO A 147 -4.49 -0.98 1.20
C PRO A 147 -5.62 -2.00 1.36
N GLN A 148 -5.41 -3.24 0.91
CA GLN A 148 -6.35 -4.34 1.04
C GLN A 148 -5.61 -5.68 0.89
N PHE A 149 -6.12 -6.73 1.55
CA PHE A 149 -5.65 -8.11 1.41
C PHE A 149 -6.74 -8.99 0.80
N SER A 150 -6.38 -9.96 -0.06
CA SER A 150 -7.37 -10.89 -0.60
C SER A 150 -7.84 -11.88 0.47
N PRO A 151 -9.09 -12.38 0.37
CA PRO A 151 -9.56 -13.46 1.23
C PRO A 151 -8.72 -14.74 1.09
N LEU A 152 -8.21 -15.02 -0.12
CA LEU A 152 -7.37 -16.19 -0.39
C LEU A 152 -6.04 -16.09 0.35
N LEU A 153 -5.37 -14.95 0.24
CA LEU A 153 -4.13 -14.65 0.95
C LEU A 153 -4.27 -14.86 2.46
N ARG A 154 -5.36 -14.31 3.03
CA ARG A 154 -5.67 -14.49 4.45
C ARG A 154 -5.93 -15.95 4.81
N SER A 155 -6.62 -16.69 3.94
CA SER A 155 -6.90 -18.10 4.17
C SER A 155 -5.62 -18.95 4.21
N VAL A 156 -4.70 -18.71 3.28
CA VAL A 156 -3.38 -19.37 3.25
C VAL A 156 -2.55 -18.96 4.46
N ALA A 157 -2.53 -17.66 4.79
CA ALA A 157 -1.80 -17.13 5.93
C ALA A 157 -2.18 -17.78 7.26
N ARG A 158 -3.45 -18.13 7.47
CA ARG A 158 -3.90 -18.83 8.69
C ARG A 158 -3.24 -20.20 8.88
N GLN A 159 -2.71 -20.82 7.82
CA GLN A 159 -1.99 -22.08 7.90
C GLN A 159 -0.50 -21.89 8.26
N ILE A 160 -0.01 -20.65 8.24
CA ILE A 160 1.38 -20.32 8.55
C ILE A 160 1.52 -20.12 10.05
N THR A 161 2.32 -20.97 10.69
CA THR A 161 2.57 -20.91 12.13
C THR A 161 3.81 -20.08 12.49
N ARG A 162 4.72 -19.89 11.53
CA ARG A 162 5.92 -19.05 11.66
C ARG A 162 6.30 -18.42 10.31
N PRO A 163 6.76 -17.16 10.27
CA PRO A 163 6.88 -16.21 11.39
C PRO A 163 5.52 -15.78 11.95
N GLN A 164 5.54 -15.05 13.06
CA GLN A 164 4.36 -14.29 13.48
C GLN A 164 4.12 -13.17 12.47
N ILE A 165 2.99 -13.22 11.77
CA ILE A 165 2.61 -12.25 10.74
C ILE A 165 1.59 -11.28 11.31
N HIS A 166 1.93 -10.00 11.29
CA HIS A 166 1.06 -8.87 11.63
C HIS A 166 0.54 -8.26 10.33
N TRP A 167 -0.78 -8.23 10.20
CA TRP A 167 -1.45 -7.70 9.02
C TRP A 167 -1.91 -6.29 9.34
N VAL A 168 -1.52 -5.33 8.50
CA VAL A 168 -1.91 -3.93 8.68
C VAL A 168 -2.53 -3.41 7.39
N ARG A 169 -3.76 -2.94 7.48
CA ARG A 169 -4.35 -2.16 6.41
C ARG A 169 -3.90 -0.72 6.56
N TYR A 170 -3.57 -0.04 5.47
CA TYR A 170 -3.37 1.40 5.53
C TYR A 170 -4.36 2.14 4.65
N HIS A 171 -4.73 3.34 5.08
CA HIS A 171 -5.63 4.24 4.37
C HIS A 171 -4.92 5.57 4.12
N THR A 172 -5.09 6.13 2.93
CA THR A 172 -4.45 7.38 2.53
C THR A 172 -5.47 8.44 2.18
N VAL A 173 -5.30 9.64 2.73
CA VAL A 173 -6.23 10.75 2.53
C VAL A 173 -5.50 12.05 2.29
N ASP A 174 -6.08 12.93 1.47
CA ASP A 174 -5.59 14.29 1.30
C ASP A 174 -5.79 15.08 2.59
N ALA A 175 -4.71 15.69 3.09
CA ALA A 175 -4.75 16.62 4.22
C ALA A 175 -4.05 17.95 3.86
N PRO A 176 -4.29 19.04 4.61
CA PRO A 176 -3.70 20.36 4.30
C PRO A 176 -2.16 20.39 4.26
N GLY A 177 -1.49 19.43 4.91
CA GLY A 177 -0.03 19.26 4.91
C GLY A 177 0.50 18.20 3.93
N GLY A 178 -0.34 17.67 3.04
CA GLY A 178 -0.04 16.55 2.15
C GLY A 178 -0.79 15.26 2.51
N PRO A 179 -0.51 14.13 1.82
CA PRO A 179 -1.16 12.87 2.10
C PRO A 179 -0.93 12.40 3.54
N ALA A 180 -2.01 12.16 4.28
CA ALA A 180 -1.98 11.53 5.59
C ALA A 180 -2.23 10.02 5.45
N ILE A 181 -1.61 9.25 6.34
CA ILE A 181 -1.68 7.78 6.34
C ILE A 181 -2.21 7.33 7.69
N LEU A 182 -3.23 6.47 7.68
CA LEU A 182 -3.74 5.78 8.86
C LEU A 182 -3.40 4.30 8.75
N PHE A 183 -2.78 3.73 9.78
CA PHE A 183 -2.51 2.30 9.89
C PHE A 183 -3.54 1.63 10.80
N GLU A 184 -4.12 0.53 10.34
CA GLU A 184 -5.18 -0.22 11.00
C GLU A 184 -4.78 -1.71 11.08
N PRO A 185 -4.53 -2.25 12.29
CA PRO A 185 -4.28 -3.68 12.46
C PRO A 185 -5.48 -4.52 12.00
N VAL A 186 -5.23 -5.58 11.24
CA VAL A 186 -6.27 -6.52 10.81
C VAL A 186 -6.28 -7.70 11.79
N ALA A 187 -7.29 -7.73 12.66
CA ALA A 187 -7.49 -8.81 13.62
C ALA A 187 -8.48 -9.86 13.09
N GLY A 188 -8.08 -11.14 13.14
CA GLY A 188 -8.99 -12.28 13.31
C GLY A 188 -10.25 -12.40 12.44
N GLU A 189 -10.14 -12.33 11.10
CA GLU A 189 -11.19 -12.74 10.14
C GLU A 189 -10.73 -13.84 9.16
#